data_AF-A0A9E0LXK1-F1
#
_entry.id   AF-A0A9E0LXK1-F1
#
_cell.length_a   1.000
_cell.length_b   1.000
_cell.length_c   1.000
_cell.angle_alpha   90.00
_cell.angle_beta   90.00
_cell.angle_gamma   90.00
#
_symmetry.space_group_name_H-M   'P 1'
#
loop_
_entity.id
_entity.type
_entity.pdbx_description
1 polymer ?
#
loop_
_entity_poly.entity_id
_entity_poly.type
_entity_poly.pdbx_seq_one_letter_code
_entity_poly.pdbx_strand_id
1 'polypeptide(L)'
;QARSWFLNLPGGFATCPITQGTLLRLMMRVSGLGAEQATAVLMALTRHARHHFWPDSLPYEQVQWHGVMGHRQVTDAYLAALARHHGGKLASFDRGLVALHRDVAVAVAD
;
A
#
# COMPACT_ATOMS: atom_id res chain seq x y z
N GLN A 1 7.60 12.01 -9.86
CA GLN A 1 7.85 12.78 -8.63
C GLN A 1 7.66 11.92 -7.37
N ALA A 2 6.97 10.77 -7.48
CA ALA A 2 6.97 9.66 -6.51
C ALA A 2 8.30 9.32 -5.81
N ARG A 3 9.41 9.22 -6.56
CA ARG A 3 10.74 8.95 -5.96
C ARG A 3 11.18 10.06 -5.01
N SER A 4 10.98 11.32 -5.39
CA SER A 4 11.31 12.47 -4.54
C SER A 4 10.41 12.50 -3.30
N TRP A 5 9.11 12.29 -3.47
CA TRP A 5 8.18 12.14 -2.34
C TRP A 5 8.63 11.06 -1.36
N PHE A 6 8.99 9.87 -1.86
CA PHE A 6 9.40 8.75 -1.01
C PHE A 6 10.72 9.01 -0.28
N LEU A 7 11.70 9.63 -0.96
CA LEU A 7 12.98 10.00 -0.35
C LEU A 7 12.79 11.05 0.75
N ASN A 8 11.84 11.98 0.57
CA ASN A 8 11.55 13.05 1.51
C ASN A 8 10.47 12.69 2.57
N LEU A 9 9.97 11.45 2.59
CA LEU A 9 8.94 11.03 3.54
C LEU A 9 9.48 11.18 4.98
N PRO A 10 8.85 12.01 5.83
CA PRO A 10 9.25 12.09 7.23
C PRO A 10 8.85 10.80 7.95
N GLY A 11 9.80 10.17 8.63
CA GLY A 11 9.57 8.91 9.35
C GLY A 11 9.73 7.66 8.49
N GLY A 12 8.92 6.64 8.79
CA GLY A 12 8.98 5.32 8.17
C GLY A 12 7.90 5.08 7.12
N PHE A 13 7.99 3.93 6.46
CA PHE A 13 6.97 3.45 5.54
C PHE A 13 6.61 2.00 5.89
N ALA A 14 5.38 1.61 5.58
CA ALA A 14 4.91 0.27 5.83
C ALA A 14 4.51 -0.43 4.53
N THR A 15 4.66 -1.74 4.53
CA THR A 15 4.06 -2.63 3.53
C THR A 15 3.25 -3.72 4.24
N CYS A 16 2.29 -4.31 3.54
CA CYS A 16 1.53 -5.47 4.00
C CYS A 16 1.55 -6.58 2.94
N PRO A 17 1.05 -7.79 3.23
CA PRO A 17 1.01 -8.87 2.24
C PRO A 17 0.40 -8.46 0.89
N ILE A 18 -0.66 -7.65 0.91
CA ILE A 18 -1.36 -7.18 -0.29
C ILE A 18 -0.47 -6.26 -1.13
N THR A 19 0.22 -5.28 -0.52
CA THR A 19 1.08 -4.34 -1.27
C THR A 19 2.36 -5.03 -1.76
N GLN A 20 2.95 -5.92 -0.97
CA GLN A 20 4.09 -6.74 -1.40
C GLN A 20 3.73 -7.68 -2.55
N GLY A 21 2.60 -8.39 -2.45
CA GLY A 21 2.12 -9.28 -3.51
C GLY A 21 1.75 -8.50 -4.79
N THR A 22 1.29 -7.26 -4.66
CA THR A 22 1.08 -6.36 -5.82
C THR A 22 2.40 -5.98 -6.47
N LEU A 23 3.40 -5.58 -5.68
CA LEU A 23 4.73 -5.25 -6.18
C LEU A 23 5.35 -6.43 -6.95
N LEU A 24 5.33 -7.64 -6.38
CA LEU A 24 5.84 -8.86 -7.04
C LEU A 24 5.14 -9.10 -8.38
N ARG A 25 3.80 -9.08 -8.41
CA ARG A 25 3.02 -9.27 -9.64
C ARG A 25 3.34 -8.23 -10.70
N LEU A 26 3.52 -6.96 -10.31
CA LEU A 26 3.85 -5.89 -11.25
C LEU A 26 5.28 -6.03 -11.80
N MET A 27 6.27 -6.34 -10.96
CA MET A 27 7.64 -6.57 -11.41
C MET A 27 7.73 -7.74 -12.40
N MET A 28 7.01 -8.82 -12.13
CA MET A 28 6.98 -9.98 -13.02
C MET A 28 6.24 -9.67 -14.33
N ARG A 29 5.05 -9.07 -14.24
CA ARG A 29 4.18 -8.84 -15.41
C ARG A 29 4.64 -7.68 -16.30
N VAL A 30 5.09 -6.57 -15.71
CA VAL A 30 5.38 -5.32 -16.42
C VAL A 30 6.87 -5.18 -16.70
N SER A 31 7.73 -5.54 -15.75
CA SER A 31 9.18 -5.45 -15.91
C SER A 31 9.84 -6.73 -16.44
N GLY A 32 9.07 -7.82 -16.57
CA GLY A 32 9.57 -9.10 -17.09
C GLY A 32 10.54 -9.83 -16.14
N LEU A 33 10.60 -9.44 -14.87
CA LEU A 33 11.52 -10.06 -13.91
C LEU A 33 11.06 -11.48 -13.55
N GLY A 34 12.03 -12.38 -13.36
CA GLY A 34 11.77 -13.69 -12.77
C GLY A 34 11.37 -13.58 -11.29
N ALA A 35 10.76 -14.65 -10.74
CA ALA A 35 10.31 -14.68 -9.36
C ALA A 35 11.43 -14.39 -8.34
N GLU A 36 12.63 -14.93 -8.58
CA GLU A 36 13.80 -14.71 -7.72
C GLU A 36 14.24 -13.24 -7.73
N GLN A 37 14.34 -12.62 -8.91
CA GLN A 37 14.71 -11.21 -9.07
C GLN A 37 13.67 -10.29 -8.42
N ALA A 38 12.38 -10.55 -8.64
CA ALA A 38 11.30 -9.80 -8.02
C ALA A 38 11.35 -9.90 -6.49
N THR A 39 11.61 -11.09 -5.96
CA THR A 39 11.73 -11.31 -4.51
C THR A 39 12.97 -10.63 -3.94
N ALA A 40 14.10 -10.63 -4.66
CA ALA A 40 15.31 -9.92 -4.26
C ALA A 40 15.08 -8.40 -4.12
N VAL A 41 14.31 -7.80 -5.03
CA VAL A 41 13.91 -6.38 -4.94
C VAL A 41 13.04 -6.15 -3.71
N LEU A 42 12.04 -7.01 -3.46
CA LEU A 42 11.21 -6.91 -2.26
C LEU A 42 12.06 -7.01 -0.98
N MET A 43 12.98 -7.98 -0.91
CA MET A 43 13.89 -8.14 0.23
C MET A 43 14.82 -6.95 0.44
N ALA A 44 15.24 -6.26 -0.63
CA ALA A 44 16.01 -5.04 -0.51
C ALA A 44 15.15 -3.91 0.07
N LEU A 45 13.89 -3.77 -0.36
CA LEU A 45 12.94 -2.79 0.16
C LEU A 45 12.64 -3.02 1.65
N THR A 46 12.38 -4.26 2.06
CA THR A 46 11.99 -4.59 3.44
C THR A 46 13.15 -4.60 4.43
N ARG A 47 14.40 -4.59 3.96
CA ARG A 47 15.59 -4.44 4.82
C ARG A 47 15.90 -2.98 5.16
N HIS A 48 15.20 -2.03 4.55
CA HIS A 48 15.41 -0.63 4.83
C HIS A 48 15.07 -0.31 6.29
N ALA A 49 15.95 0.37 7.04
CA ALA A 49 15.79 0.58 8.49
C ALA A 49 14.50 1.33 8.90
N ARG A 50 13.93 2.09 7.96
CA ARG A 50 12.66 2.82 8.11
C ARG A 50 11.42 2.02 7.69
N HIS A 51 11.58 0.76 7.27
CA HIS A 51 10.49 -0.11 6.83
C HIS A 51 9.82 -0.79 8.04
N HIS A 52 8.50 -0.93 7.96
CA HIS A 52 7.71 -1.74 8.86
C HIS A 52 6.83 -2.71 8.07
N PHE A 53 6.71 -3.94 8.56
CA PHE A 53 5.74 -4.87 8.03
C PHE A 53 4.45 -4.85 8.86
N TRP A 54 3.32 -4.59 8.20
CA TRP A 54 1.99 -4.67 8.81
C TRP A 54 1.28 -5.92 8.28
N PRO A 55 1.08 -6.96 9.12
CA PRO A 55 0.38 -8.16 8.68
C PRO A 55 -1.07 -7.86 8.35
N ASP A 56 -1.69 -8.75 7.57
CA ASP A 56 -3.14 -8.79 7.41
C ASP A 56 -3.74 -9.29 8.74
N SER A 57 -4.20 -8.37 9.57
CA SER A 57 -4.64 -8.64 10.95
C SER A 57 -6.09 -8.26 11.23
N LEU A 58 -6.79 -7.65 10.26
CA LEU A 58 -8.16 -7.21 10.42
C LEU A 58 -9.12 -8.21 9.77
N PRO A 59 -10.17 -8.64 10.50
CA PRO A 59 -11.30 -9.31 9.87
C PRO A 59 -12.07 -8.29 9.00
N TYR A 60 -12.63 -8.73 7.87
CA TYR A 60 -13.32 -7.85 6.91
C TYR A 60 -14.57 -7.17 7.49
N GLU A 61 -15.15 -7.74 8.55
CA GLU A 61 -16.25 -7.19 9.32
C GLU A 61 -15.89 -5.89 10.06
N GLN A 62 -14.58 -5.65 10.30
CA GLN A 62 -14.08 -4.40 10.89
C GLN A 62 -13.72 -3.34 9.84
N VAL A 63 -13.83 -3.66 8.55
CA VAL A 63 -13.60 -2.70 7.47
C VAL A 63 -14.82 -1.77 7.35
N GLN A 64 -14.56 -0.47 7.27
CA GLN A 64 -15.62 0.50 6.97
C GLN A 64 -15.92 0.51 5.47
N TRP A 65 -17.11 0.02 5.11
CA TRP A 65 -17.57 -0.12 3.72
C TRP A 65 -18.24 1.13 3.13
N HIS A 66 -18.29 2.24 3.88
CA HIS A 66 -18.99 3.44 3.43
C HIS A 66 -18.39 3.98 2.13
N GLY A 67 -19.25 4.17 1.11
CA GLY A 67 -18.88 4.64 -0.22
C GLY A 67 -18.14 3.62 -1.11
N VAL A 68 -18.03 2.36 -0.69
CA VAL A 68 -17.66 1.25 -1.58
C VAL A 68 -18.85 0.94 -2.50
N MET A 69 -18.66 1.18 -3.79
CA MET A 69 -19.70 1.08 -4.83
C MET A 69 -19.60 -0.23 -5.63
N GLY A 70 -18.48 -0.96 -5.53
CA GLY A 70 -18.32 -2.22 -6.23
C GLY A 70 -17.06 -2.98 -5.88
N HIS A 71 -16.97 -4.22 -6.38
CA HIS A 71 -15.94 -5.20 -6.04
C HIS A 71 -14.50 -4.71 -6.24
N ARG A 72 -14.27 -3.72 -7.11
CA ARG A 72 -12.94 -3.17 -7.39
C ARG A 72 -12.34 -2.38 -6.21
N GLN A 73 -13.18 -1.89 -5.29
CA GLN A 73 -12.76 -1.06 -4.16
C GLN A 73 -12.57 -1.84 -2.86
N VAL A 74 -12.79 -3.17 -2.89
CA VAL A 74 -12.70 -4.02 -1.69
C VAL A 74 -11.31 -3.96 -1.06
N THR A 75 -10.27 -4.10 -1.90
CA THR A 75 -8.88 -4.02 -1.44
C THR A 75 -8.54 -2.64 -0.92
N ASP A 76 -9.04 -1.58 -1.56
CA ASP A 76 -8.79 -0.19 -1.15
C ASP A 76 -9.38 0.09 0.23
N ALA A 77 -10.62 -0.36 0.47
CA ALA A 77 -11.27 -0.24 1.76
C ALA A 77 -10.52 -1.01 2.85
N TYR A 78 -10.04 -2.21 2.53
CA TYR A 78 -9.22 -3.01 3.45
C TYR A 78 -7.89 -2.30 3.79
N LEU A 79 -7.16 -1.82 2.80
CA LEU A 79 -5.90 -1.10 3.01
C LEU A 79 -6.10 0.20 3.82
N ALA A 80 -7.22 0.89 3.59
CA ALA A 80 -7.59 2.07 4.38
C ALA A 80 -7.88 1.69 5.84
N ALA A 81 -8.61 0.60 6.08
CA ALA A 81 -8.87 0.09 7.43
C ALA A 81 -7.57 -0.34 8.14
N LEU A 82 -6.67 -1.04 7.45
CA LEU A 82 -5.38 -1.46 8.01
C LEU A 82 -4.51 -0.25 8.38
N ALA A 83 -4.48 0.78 7.52
CA ALA A 83 -3.79 2.02 7.83
C ALA A 83 -4.36 2.72 9.06
N ARG A 84 -5.69 2.75 9.24
CA ARG A 84 -6.33 3.27 10.46
C ARG A 84 -5.96 2.47 11.70
N HIS A 85 -5.96 1.14 11.60
CA HIS A 85 -5.63 0.25 12.73
C HIS A 85 -4.22 0.50 13.27
N HIS A 86 -3.26 0.77 12.38
CA HIS A 86 -1.88 1.10 12.78
C HIS A 86 -1.66 2.60 13.07
N GLY A 87 -2.69 3.44 13.03
CA GLY A 87 -2.56 4.89 13.21
C GLY A 87 -1.74 5.58 12.11
N GLY A 88 -1.63 4.95 10.94
CA GLY A 88 -0.84 5.42 9.81
C GLY A 88 -1.65 6.16 8.75
N LYS A 89 -1.03 6.33 7.58
CA LYS A 89 -1.65 6.90 6.38
C LYS A 89 -1.45 5.99 5.17
N LEU A 90 -2.45 5.94 4.30
CA LEU A 90 -2.41 5.19 3.05
C LEU A 90 -1.99 6.11 1.90
N ALA A 91 -0.75 5.99 1.44
CA ALA A 91 -0.25 6.73 0.29
C ALA A 91 -0.79 6.12 -1.02
N SER A 92 -1.41 6.92 -1.90
CA SER A 92 -1.96 6.44 -3.17
C SER A 92 -1.86 7.48 -4.30
N PHE A 93 -1.72 7.00 -5.54
CA PHE A 93 -1.89 7.80 -6.76
C PHE A 93 -3.35 7.81 -7.23
N ASP A 94 -4.20 6.93 -6.70
CA ASP A 94 -5.62 6.87 -7.03
C ASP A 94 -6.37 7.99 -6.30
N ARG A 95 -6.77 9.01 -7.06
CA ARG A 95 -7.52 10.16 -6.53
C ARG A 95 -8.92 9.79 -6.06
N GLY A 96 -9.55 8.76 -6.64
CA GLY A 96 -10.84 8.24 -6.20
C GLY A 96 -10.74 7.58 -4.83
N LEU A 97 -9.71 6.74 -4.63
CA LEU A 97 -9.39 6.16 -3.32
C LEU A 97 -9.14 7.25 -2.28
N VAL A 98 -8.29 8.23 -2.60
CA VAL A 98 -7.99 9.35 -1.68
C VAL A 98 -9.24 10.16 -1.36
N ALA A 99 -10.08 10.43 -2.36
CA ALA A 99 -11.32 11.18 -2.17
C ALA A 99 -12.36 10.41 -1.33
N LEU A 100 -12.35 9.09 -1.38
CA LEU A 100 -13.24 8.22 -0.61
C LEU A 100 -12.79 8.03 0.84
N HIS A 101 -11.47 7.93 1.07
CA HIS A 101 -10.89 7.65 2.39
C HIS A 101 -10.07 8.85 2.93
N ARG A 102 -10.61 10.06 2.85
CA ARG A 102 -9.88 11.33 3.12
C ARG A 102 -9.26 11.45 4.51
N ASP A 103 -9.80 10.73 5.48
CA ASP A 103 -9.31 10.71 6.86
C ASP A 103 -7.97 9.94 7.00
N VAL A 104 -7.71 8.97 6.13
CA VAL A 104 -6.53 8.09 6.22
C VAL A 104 -5.66 8.06 4.95
N ALA A 105 -6.22 8.30 3.77
CA ALA A 105 -5.50 8.27 2.51
C ALA A 105 -4.89 9.63 2.16
N VAL A 106 -3.68 9.60 1.60
CA VAL A 106 -2.92 10.78 1.20
C VAL A 106 -2.48 10.62 -0.25
N ALA A 107 -2.72 11.65 -1.06
CA ALA A 107 -2.29 11.67 -2.44
C ALA A 107 -0.75 11.75 -2.52
N VAL A 108 -0.15 10.86 -3.28
CA VAL A 108 1.25 11.00 -3.71
C VAL A 108 1.26 11.87 -4.95
N ALA A 109 2.08 12.93 -4.95
CA ALA A 109 2.25 13.78 -6.13
C ALA A 109 2.91 12.97 -7.26
N ASP A 110 2.22 12.89 -8.40
CA ASP A 110 2.72 12.34 -9.67
C ASP A 110 4.00 13.02 -10.10
#